data_AF-A0ABD2MHA8-F1
#
_entry.id   AF-A0ABD2MHA8-F1
#
_cell.length_a   1.000
_cell.length_b   1.000
_cell.length_c   1.000
_cell.angle_alpha   90.00
_cell.angle_beta   90.00
_cell.angle_gamma   90.00
#
_symmetry.space_group_name_H-M   'P 1'
#
loop_
_entity.id
_entity.type
_entity.pdbx_description
1 polymer ?
#
loop_
_entity_poly.entity_id
_entity_poly.type
_entity_poly.pdbx_seq_one_letter_code
_entity_poly.pdbx_strand_id
1 'polypeptide(L)'
;MWCRAQLLVLLTTFTISYPQEFEPDDNTIKVGRSIDIFTRYGYLSLSIKVVPRNDSTWIFREPTIDIFNGIDPFAVYPKRNNRKQVFDGDFHMEFCDNLKQLLQAYFRHFDFERLDKPWMAFTGSWAPETIARNLGINSSFIHKDHCYVLVRLSRFRTNAELSRVPNNVNLVDIVAKEIESIKVGDVASVIMFIRKYGSHYIHSYMTGNSMYQVR
;
A
#
# COMPACT_ATOMS: atom_id res chain seq x y z
N MET A 1 8.39 -19.93 76.11
CA MET A 1 9.15 -19.09 75.15
C MET A 1 8.49 -19.23 73.79
N TRP A 2 8.05 -18.11 73.22
CA TRP A 2 7.38 -18.02 71.92
C TRP A 2 8.25 -18.52 70.78
N CYS A 3 7.65 -19.21 69.81
CA CYS A 3 7.98 -19.00 68.40
C CYS A 3 6.75 -19.31 67.54
N ARG A 4 6.16 -18.24 67.02
CA ARG A 4 5.13 -18.24 65.99
C ARG A 4 5.80 -18.59 64.67
N ALA A 5 5.46 -19.72 64.06
CA ALA A 5 5.74 -19.96 62.65
C ALA A 5 4.58 -19.38 61.83
N GLN A 6 4.81 -18.23 61.20
CA GLN A 6 3.85 -17.62 60.28
C GLN A 6 3.85 -18.41 58.96
N LEU A 7 2.67 -18.89 58.58
CA LEU A 7 2.38 -19.50 57.29
C LEU A 7 2.32 -18.38 56.24
N LEU A 8 3.33 -18.27 55.37
CA LEU A 8 3.34 -17.37 54.22
C LEU A 8 2.77 -18.11 53.01
N VAL A 9 1.49 -17.89 52.72
CA VAL A 9 0.85 -18.37 51.49
C VAL A 9 1.17 -17.37 50.37
N LEU A 10 2.04 -17.77 49.46
CA LEU A 10 2.35 -17.04 48.23
C LEU A 10 1.20 -17.23 47.22
N LEU A 11 0.25 -16.31 47.22
CA LEU A 11 -0.74 -16.18 46.15
C LEU A 11 -0.07 -15.56 44.93
N THR A 12 0.28 -16.39 43.95
CA THR A 12 0.72 -15.94 42.63
C THR A 12 -0.52 -15.64 41.79
N THR A 13 -0.84 -14.35 41.63
CA THR A 13 -1.84 -13.90 40.69
C THR A 13 -1.27 -14.00 39.28
N PHE A 14 -1.67 -15.04 38.55
CA PHE A 14 -1.48 -15.09 37.09
C PHE A 14 -2.36 -14.02 36.45
N THR A 15 -1.78 -12.86 36.16
CA THR A 15 -2.38 -11.90 35.24
C THR A 15 -2.25 -12.47 33.82
N ILE A 16 -3.32 -13.12 33.36
CA ILE A 16 -3.50 -13.43 31.94
C ILE A 16 -3.54 -12.08 31.22
N SER A 17 -2.43 -11.72 30.58
CA SER A 17 -2.37 -10.62 29.64
C SER A 17 -3.16 -11.07 28.42
N TYR A 18 -4.43 -10.68 28.36
CA TYR A 18 -5.17 -10.73 27.10
C TYR A 18 -4.34 -9.93 26.08
N PRO A 19 -3.99 -10.49 24.92
CA PRO A 19 -3.43 -9.67 23.85
C PRO A 19 -4.48 -8.61 23.54
N GLN A 20 -4.08 -7.35 23.73
CA GLN A 20 -4.85 -6.18 23.36
C GLN A 20 -5.27 -6.35 21.90
N GLU A 21 -6.55 -6.58 21.66
CA GLU A 21 -7.13 -6.57 20.32
C GLU A 21 -6.74 -5.24 19.68
N PHE A 22 -5.91 -5.33 18.65
CA PHE A 22 -5.58 -4.19 17.81
C PHE A 22 -6.85 -3.88 17.03
N GLU A 23 -7.66 -2.94 17.51
CA GLU A 23 -8.76 -2.43 16.71
C GLU A 23 -8.17 -1.90 15.39
N PRO A 24 -8.54 -2.47 14.23
CA PRO A 24 -8.06 -1.97 12.97
C PRO A 24 -8.77 -0.66 12.71
N ASP A 25 -8.04 0.45 12.85
CA ASP A 25 -8.42 1.74 12.28
C ASP A 25 -8.88 1.50 10.82
N ASP A 26 -10.07 1.94 10.44
CA ASP A 26 -10.65 1.75 9.09
C ASP A 26 -9.76 2.35 7.97
N ASN A 27 -8.73 3.12 8.35
CA ASN A 27 -7.65 3.58 7.48
C ASN A 27 -6.48 2.59 7.28
N THR A 28 -6.57 1.38 7.84
CA THR A 28 -5.49 0.38 7.76
C THR A 28 -5.53 -0.34 6.42
N ILE A 29 -4.47 -0.15 5.63
CA ILE A 29 -4.23 -0.89 4.41
C ILE A 29 -4.16 -2.38 4.77
N LYS A 30 -4.98 -3.19 4.09
CA LYS A 30 -4.97 -4.64 4.25
C LYS A 30 -4.84 -5.31 2.90
N VAL A 31 -4.06 -6.37 2.89
CA VAL A 31 -3.97 -7.25 1.72
C VAL A 31 -5.29 -7.99 1.51
N GLY A 32 -5.61 -8.34 0.27
CA GLY A 32 -6.87 -8.98 -0.10
C GLY A 32 -8.06 -8.03 -0.28
N ARG A 33 -7.96 -6.77 0.16
CA ARG A 33 -8.97 -5.75 -0.13
C ARG A 33 -8.85 -5.23 -1.55
N SER A 34 -10.00 -4.90 -2.14
CA SER A 34 -10.13 -4.42 -3.51
C SER A 34 -10.06 -2.90 -3.62
N ILE A 35 -9.59 -2.43 -4.77
CA ILE A 35 -9.44 -1.04 -5.18
C ILE A 35 -9.79 -0.86 -6.68
N ASP A 36 -10.44 0.26 -7.00
CA ASP A 36 -10.65 0.68 -8.39
C ASP A 36 -9.49 1.58 -8.85
N ILE A 37 -8.63 1.06 -9.74
CA ILE A 37 -7.55 1.85 -10.32
C ILE A 37 -7.96 2.49 -11.66
N PHE A 38 -9.02 2.00 -12.30
CA PHE A 38 -9.41 2.42 -13.64
C PHE A 38 -10.17 3.72 -13.63
N THR A 39 -11.07 3.93 -12.66
CA THR A 39 -11.80 5.20 -12.51
C THR A 39 -10.85 6.39 -12.34
N ARG A 40 -9.62 6.15 -11.84
CA ARG A 40 -8.60 7.19 -11.66
C ARG A 40 -7.29 6.98 -12.42
N TYR A 41 -7.33 6.20 -13.49
CA TYR A 41 -6.13 5.98 -14.29
C TYR A 41 -5.59 7.33 -14.83
N GLY A 42 -4.32 7.61 -14.59
CA GLY A 42 -3.65 8.86 -14.94
C GLY A 42 -3.59 9.89 -13.81
N TYR A 43 -4.47 9.78 -12.81
CA TYR A 43 -4.54 10.66 -11.63
C TYR A 43 -4.71 9.87 -10.32
N LEU A 44 -4.19 8.64 -10.27
CA LEU A 44 -4.31 7.77 -9.09
C LEU A 44 -3.63 8.37 -7.84
N SER A 45 -2.75 9.35 -8.04
CA SER A 45 -2.17 10.20 -6.97
C SER A 45 -3.19 10.98 -6.14
N LEU A 46 -4.45 11.05 -6.58
CA LEU A 46 -5.58 11.61 -5.82
C LEU A 46 -6.19 10.60 -4.83
N SER A 47 -6.05 9.30 -5.11
CA SER A 47 -6.56 8.19 -4.29
C SER A 47 -5.48 7.55 -3.44
N ILE A 48 -4.23 7.55 -3.90
CA ILE A 48 -3.10 6.91 -3.23
C ILE A 48 -2.00 7.96 -3.02
N LYS A 49 -1.52 8.07 -1.79
CA LYS A 49 -0.48 9.02 -1.43
C LYS A 49 0.89 8.52 -1.89
N VAL A 50 1.32 9.02 -3.05
CA VAL A 50 2.61 8.68 -3.69
C VAL A 50 3.59 9.85 -3.78
N VAL A 51 3.12 11.05 -3.45
CA VAL A 51 3.93 12.27 -3.34
C VAL A 51 3.78 12.80 -1.91
N PRO A 52 4.87 13.21 -1.24
CA PRO A 52 4.78 13.83 0.06
C PRO A 52 3.98 15.14 -0.04
N ARG A 53 2.79 15.15 0.58
CA ARG A 53 2.01 16.35 0.82
C ARG A 53 1.88 16.55 2.33
N ASN A 54 2.10 17.78 2.78
CA ASN A 54 2.11 18.16 4.20
C ASN A 54 0.71 18.16 4.84
N ASP A 55 -0.34 18.02 4.05
CA ASP A 55 -1.73 18.28 4.42
C ASP A 55 -2.57 17.01 4.70
N SER A 56 -2.00 15.82 4.55
CA SER A 56 -2.77 14.57 4.71
C SER A 56 -2.10 13.51 5.59
N THR A 57 -2.89 12.86 6.43
CA THR A 57 -2.48 11.68 7.22
C THR A 57 -2.83 10.35 6.54
N TRP A 58 -3.71 10.37 5.54
CA TRP A 58 -4.16 9.18 4.82
C TRP A 58 -3.11 8.66 3.83
N ILE A 59 -3.08 7.34 3.63
CA ILE A 59 -2.30 6.69 2.55
C ILE A 59 -3.22 6.34 1.37
N PHE A 60 -4.40 5.81 1.65
CA PHE A 60 -5.49 5.65 0.69
C PHE A 60 -6.61 6.61 1.06
N ARG A 61 -7.04 7.42 0.10
CA ARG A 61 -8.16 8.36 0.28
C ARG A 61 -9.49 7.69 0.03
N GLU A 62 -9.50 6.72 -0.89
CA GLU A 62 -10.70 5.96 -1.23
C GLU A 62 -10.74 4.68 -0.38
N PRO A 63 -11.94 4.31 0.12
CA PRO A 63 -12.09 3.09 0.90
C PRO A 63 -11.76 1.89 0.02
N THR A 64 -11.05 0.93 0.61
CA THR A 64 -10.85 -0.39 0.01
C THR A 64 -11.98 -1.32 0.45
N ILE A 65 -12.31 -2.33 -0.35
CA ILE A 65 -13.51 -3.17 -0.14
C ILE A 65 -13.11 -4.62 0.10
N ASP A 66 -13.70 -5.29 1.09
CA ASP A 66 -13.50 -6.72 1.28
C ASP A 66 -14.26 -7.51 0.20
N ILE A 67 -13.53 -8.32 -0.57
CA ILE A 67 -14.11 -9.15 -1.64
C ILE A 67 -13.95 -10.65 -1.39
N PHE A 68 -13.08 -11.04 -0.46
CA PHE A 68 -12.80 -12.42 -0.08
C PHE A 68 -13.22 -12.70 1.37
N ASN A 69 -13.74 -13.89 1.61
CA ASN A 69 -13.95 -14.45 2.93
C ASN A 69 -12.75 -15.32 3.33
N GLY A 70 -12.21 -15.10 4.54
CA GLY A 70 -11.15 -15.95 5.09
C GLY A 70 -9.79 -15.80 4.42
N ILE A 71 -9.46 -14.60 3.92
CA ILE A 71 -8.16 -14.32 3.29
C ILE A 71 -7.04 -14.09 4.32
N ASP A 72 -7.38 -13.69 5.55
CA ASP A 72 -6.42 -13.31 6.60
C ASP A 72 -5.34 -14.36 6.91
N PRO A 73 -5.63 -15.68 6.95
CA PRO A 73 -4.60 -16.70 7.17
C PRO A 73 -3.50 -16.74 6.11
N PHE A 74 -3.76 -16.17 4.92
CA PHE A 74 -2.78 -16.08 3.83
C PHE A 74 -1.93 -14.80 3.90
N ALA A 75 -2.29 -13.84 4.75
CA ALA A 75 -1.53 -12.61 4.93
C ALA A 75 -0.25 -12.89 5.74
N VAL A 76 0.90 -12.65 5.11
CA VAL A 76 2.22 -12.77 5.72
C VAL A 76 2.72 -11.39 6.12
N TYR A 77 3.01 -11.24 7.41
CA TYR A 77 3.65 -10.07 7.98
C TYR A 77 5.08 -10.45 8.36
N PRO A 78 6.11 -9.98 7.66
CA PRO A 78 7.48 -10.35 7.98
C PRO A 78 7.83 -9.85 9.37
N LYS A 79 8.45 -10.73 10.16
CA LYS A 79 8.83 -10.42 11.53
C LYS A 79 9.85 -9.29 11.51
N ARG A 80 9.58 -8.18 12.21
CA ARG A 80 10.60 -7.17 12.50
C ARG A 80 11.77 -7.88 13.18
N ASN A 81 12.97 -7.73 12.63
CA ASN A 81 14.16 -8.28 13.26
C ASN A 81 14.29 -7.66 14.66
N ASN A 82 14.21 -8.48 15.70
CA ASN A 82 14.37 -8.05 17.11
C ASN A 82 15.81 -7.62 17.46
N ARG A 83 16.73 -7.65 16.50
CA ARG A 83 18.04 -7.00 16.65
C ARG A 83 17.79 -5.51 16.57
N LYS A 84 18.40 -4.71 17.46
CA LYS A 84 18.33 -3.23 17.47
C LYS A 84 18.91 -2.64 16.17
N GLN A 85 18.23 -2.83 15.06
CA GLN A 85 18.58 -2.25 13.78
C GLN A 85 18.10 -0.80 13.85
N VAL A 86 19.07 0.13 13.94
CA VAL A 86 18.82 1.57 14.08
C VAL A 86 18.04 2.10 12.86
N PHE A 87 18.17 1.43 11.72
CA PHE A 87 17.51 1.76 10.47
C PHE A 87 17.15 0.48 9.70
N ASP A 88 15.88 0.37 9.32
CA ASP A 88 15.36 -0.66 8.40
C ASP A 88 14.81 0.08 7.18
N GLY A 89 15.48 -0.06 6.05
CA GLY A 89 15.28 0.81 4.92
C GLY A 89 16.21 0.53 3.74
N ASP A 90 16.07 1.34 2.71
CA ASP A 90 16.75 1.19 1.43
C ASP A 90 17.31 2.54 0.97
N PHE A 91 18.51 2.52 0.42
CA PHE A 91 19.12 3.65 -0.28
C PHE A 91 19.34 3.24 -1.74
N HIS A 92 18.76 4.01 -2.66
CA HIS A 92 18.85 3.74 -4.08
C HIS A 92 19.22 5.00 -4.83
N MET A 93 20.12 4.87 -5.81
CA MET A 93 20.51 5.94 -6.73
C MET A 93 20.35 5.45 -8.15
N GLU A 94 19.71 6.23 -9.00
CA GLU A 94 19.44 5.87 -10.38
C GLU A 94 19.71 7.03 -11.34
N PHE A 95 20.47 6.73 -12.40
CA PHE A 95 20.75 7.67 -13.47
C PHE A 95 19.74 7.44 -14.60
N CYS A 96 19.04 8.48 -14.99
CA CYS A 96 17.95 8.45 -15.95
C CYS A 96 18.30 9.33 -17.15
N ASP A 97 18.24 8.80 -18.36
CA ASP A 97 18.60 9.55 -19.58
C ASP A 97 17.56 10.61 -19.97
N ASN A 98 16.33 10.46 -19.47
CA ASN A 98 15.21 11.34 -19.78
C ASN A 98 14.11 11.25 -18.71
N LEU A 99 13.11 12.13 -18.85
CA LEU A 99 12.01 12.24 -17.89
C LEU A 99 11.22 10.94 -17.74
N LYS A 100 11.04 10.19 -18.83
CA LYS A 100 10.31 8.93 -18.80
C LYS A 100 11.03 7.91 -17.90
N GLN A 101 12.35 7.78 -18.05
CA GLN A 101 13.14 6.90 -17.17
C GLN A 101 13.08 7.38 -15.71
N LEU A 102 13.10 8.69 -15.47
CA LEU A 102 12.96 9.25 -14.12
C LEU A 102 11.63 8.87 -13.47
N LEU A 103 10.52 8.98 -14.20
CA LEU A 103 9.20 8.59 -13.68
C LEU A 103 9.11 7.07 -13.46
N GLN A 104 9.72 6.27 -14.34
CA GLN A 104 9.82 4.82 -14.14
C GLN A 104 10.62 4.49 -12.88
N ALA A 105 11.73 5.18 -12.64
CA ALA A 105 12.57 5.01 -11.45
C ALA A 105 11.81 5.39 -10.17
N TYR A 106 11.11 6.53 -10.18
CA TYR A 106 10.35 7.03 -9.03
C TYR A 106 9.23 6.06 -8.63
N PHE A 107 8.50 5.52 -9.62
CA PHE A 107 7.36 4.62 -9.41
C PHE A 107 7.70 3.13 -9.50
N ARG A 108 8.98 2.76 -9.47
CA ARG A 108 9.46 1.37 -9.69
C ARG A 108 8.81 0.34 -8.77
N HIS A 109 8.47 0.72 -7.54
CA HIS A 109 7.86 -0.17 -6.54
C HIS A 109 6.34 -0.21 -6.59
N PHE A 110 5.73 0.44 -7.58
CA PHE A 110 4.30 0.33 -7.86
C PHE A 110 4.11 -0.59 -9.05
N ASP A 111 3.33 -1.64 -8.85
CA ASP A 111 3.00 -2.60 -9.88
C ASP A 111 1.50 -2.90 -9.86
N PHE A 112 0.93 -3.11 -11.04
CA PHE A 112 -0.48 -3.46 -11.20
C PHE A 112 -0.58 -4.57 -12.23
N GLU A 113 -1.34 -5.61 -11.91
CA GLU A 113 -1.54 -6.73 -12.84
C GLU A 113 -2.02 -6.20 -14.19
N ARG A 114 -1.39 -6.66 -15.28
CA ARG A 114 -1.75 -6.30 -16.66
C ARG A 114 -1.54 -4.83 -17.04
N LEU A 115 -0.74 -4.09 -16.29
CA LEU A 115 -0.35 -2.73 -16.65
C LEU A 115 1.15 -2.63 -16.98
N ASP A 116 1.48 -2.47 -18.26
CA ASP A 116 2.87 -2.42 -18.72
C ASP A 116 3.67 -1.21 -18.20
N LYS A 117 2.97 -0.13 -17.86
CA LYS A 117 3.59 1.14 -17.43
C LYS A 117 2.91 1.67 -16.17
N PRO A 118 3.19 1.08 -15.00
CA PRO A 118 2.55 1.45 -13.73
C PRO A 118 2.63 2.94 -13.38
N TRP A 119 3.77 3.58 -13.69
CA TRP A 119 3.99 5.01 -13.46
C TRP A 119 2.97 5.92 -14.18
N MET A 120 2.39 5.48 -15.31
CA MET A 120 1.37 6.26 -16.02
C MET A 120 0.03 6.29 -15.27
N ALA A 121 -0.27 5.29 -14.43
CA ALA A 121 -1.48 5.32 -13.61
C ALA A 121 -1.51 6.53 -12.66
N PHE A 122 -0.34 7.01 -12.25
CA PHE A 122 -0.21 8.17 -11.37
C PHE A 122 0.00 9.49 -12.11
N THR A 123 0.76 9.45 -13.20
CA THR A 123 1.33 10.64 -13.83
C THR A 123 0.71 11.00 -15.18
N GLY A 124 -0.15 10.13 -15.73
CA GLY A 124 -0.72 10.33 -17.06
C GLY A 124 -1.48 11.65 -17.25
N SER A 125 -1.99 12.24 -16.17
CA SER A 125 -2.65 13.55 -16.19
C SER A 125 -1.83 14.68 -15.58
N TRP A 126 -0.57 14.44 -15.19
CA TRP A 126 0.26 15.47 -14.59
C TRP A 126 0.78 16.41 -15.67
N ALA A 127 0.48 17.70 -15.52
CA ALA A 127 1.12 18.74 -16.31
C ALA A 127 2.62 18.84 -15.97
N PRO A 128 3.49 19.30 -16.89
CA PRO A 128 4.92 19.48 -16.64
C PRO A 128 5.25 20.21 -15.34
N GLU A 129 4.48 21.25 -15.00
CA GLU A 129 4.65 22.04 -13.79
C GLU A 129 4.32 21.24 -12.52
N THR A 130 3.37 20.30 -12.63
CA THR A 130 3.00 19.39 -11.55
C THR A 130 4.09 18.34 -11.34
N ILE A 131 4.68 17.83 -12.43
CA ILE A 131 5.84 16.93 -12.36
C ILE A 131 7.01 17.63 -11.67
N ALA A 132 7.37 18.83 -12.14
CA ALA A 132 8.45 19.64 -11.57
C ALA A 132 8.25 19.88 -10.06
N ARG A 133 7.03 20.28 -9.67
CA ARG A 133 6.67 20.51 -8.27
C ARG A 133 6.77 19.23 -7.42
N ASN A 134 6.24 18.11 -7.91
CA ASN A 134 6.25 16.85 -7.18
C ASN A 134 7.67 16.28 -7.02
N LEU A 135 8.55 16.53 -7.98
CA LEU A 135 9.95 16.08 -7.96
C LEU A 135 10.91 17.09 -7.31
N GLY A 136 10.44 18.31 -6.98
CA GLY A 136 11.25 19.34 -6.34
C GLY A 136 12.30 19.99 -7.26
N ILE A 137 12.04 20.06 -8.57
CA ILE A 137 12.94 20.65 -9.57
C ILE A 137 12.26 21.82 -10.31
N ASN A 138 13.04 22.64 -11.01
CA ASN A 138 12.49 23.73 -11.82
C ASN A 138 11.77 23.17 -13.06
N SER A 139 10.65 23.77 -13.47
CA SER A 139 9.90 23.34 -14.66
C SER A 139 10.71 23.42 -15.96
N SER A 140 11.72 24.29 -16.02
CA SER A 140 12.65 24.35 -17.15
C SER A 140 13.36 23.02 -17.41
N PHE A 141 13.59 22.22 -16.37
CA PHE A 141 14.19 20.89 -16.46
C PHE A 141 13.21 19.80 -16.91
N ILE A 142 11.92 20.11 -17.12
CA ILE A 142 10.93 19.15 -17.63
C ILE A 142 10.72 19.29 -19.14
N HIS A 143 10.83 20.51 -19.67
CA HIS A 143 10.49 20.81 -21.08
C HIS A 143 11.61 20.52 -22.08
N LYS A 144 12.82 20.25 -21.60
CA LYS A 144 14.02 20.01 -22.41
C LYS A 144 14.56 18.62 -22.13
N ASP A 145 15.39 18.12 -23.04
CA ASP A 145 16.10 16.88 -22.85
C ASP A 145 17.20 17.07 -21.79
N HIS A 146 16.98 16.44 -20.65
CA HIS A 146 17.91 16.42 -19.53
C HIS A 146 18.09 14.98 -19.06
N CYS A 147 19.30 14.68 -18.58
CA CYS A 147 19.53 13.51 -17.75
C CYS A 147 19.23 13.89 -16.30
N TYR A 148 18.80 12.91 -15.51
CA TYR A 148 18.44 13.08 -14.12
C TYR A 148 19.13 12.06 -13.25
N VAL A 149 19.37 12.43 -12.00
CA VAL A 149 19.74 11.49 -10.95
C VAL A 149 18.65 11.47 -9.90
N LEU A 150 18.01 10.31 -9.73
CA LEU A 150 17.08 10.06 -8.64
C LEU A 150 17.82 9.45 -7.47
N VAL A 151 17.79 10.12 -6.32
CA VAL A 151 18.25 9.57 -5.05
C VAL A 151 17.04 9.32 -4.16
N ARG A 152 16.88 8.09 -3.68
CA ARG A 152 15.82 7.69 -2.76
C ARG A 152 16.42 7.11 -1.49
N LEU A 153 15.94 7.60 -0.36
CA LEU A 153 16.17 6.99 0.95
C LEU A 153 14.82 6.65 1.59
N SER A 154 14.56 5.37 1.82
CA SER A 154 13.30 4.87 2.37
C SER A 154 13.53 4.23 3.73
N ARG A 155 12.64 4.49 4.68
CA ARG A 155 12.56 3.80 5.98
C ARG A 155 11.23 3.08 6.06
N PHE A 156 11.27 1.76 6.10
CA PHE A 156 10.07 0.93 6.10
C PHE A 156 9.44 0.88 7.51
N ARG A 157 8.11 0.80 7.56
CA ARG A 157 7.33 0.75 8.80
C ARG A 157 6.49 -0.50 8.88
N THR A 158 5.64 -0.72 7.89
CA THR A 158 4.77 -1.90 7.83
C THR A 158 4.82 -2.48 6.43
N ASN A 159 4.70 -3.79 6.37
CA ASN A 159 4.65 -4.54 5.13
C ASN A 159 3.77 -5.77 5.35
N ALA A 160 3.08 -6.15 4.29
CA ALA A 160 2.27 -7.35 4.26
C ALA A 160 2.19 -7.84 2.82
N GLU A 161 2.06 -9.15 2.66
CA GLU A 161 1.95 -9.81 1.36
C GLU A 161 1.03 -11.02 1.50
N LEU A 162 0.19 -11.28 0.49
CA LEU A 162 -0.52 -12.54 0.40
C LEU A 162 0.44 -13.63 -0.04
N SER A 163 0.56 -14.67 0.78
CA SER A 163 1.10 -15.94 0.33
C SER A 163 0.23 -16.54 -0.78
N ARG A 164 0.66 -17.69 -1.34
CA ARG A 164 -0.06 -18.36 -2.42
C ARG A 164 -1.50 -18.65 -2.01
N VAL A 165 -2.42 -17.86 -2.56
CA VAL A 165 -3.86 -17.97 -2.33
C VAL A 165 -4.40 -19.18 -3.12
N PRO A 166 -5.20 -20.07 -2.50
CA PRO A 166 -5.85 -21.16 -3.22
C PRO A 166 -6.81 -20.64 -4.31
N ASN A 167 -6.98 -21.42 -5.39
CA ASN A 167 -7.91 -21.05 -6.47
C ASN A 167 -9.38 -21.03 -6.04
N ASN A 168 -9.71 -21.56 -4.86
CA ASN A 168 -11.06 -21.71 -4.32
C ASN A 168 -11.32 -20.83 -3.09
N VAL A 169 -10.66 -19.67 -2.99
CA VAL A 169 -11.03 -18.70 -1.95
C VAL A 169 -12.46 -18.24 -2.16
N ASN A 170 -13.22 -18.28 -1.07
CA ASN A 170 -14.61 -17.87 -1.07
C ASN A 170 -14.72 -16.37 -1.25
N LEU A 171 -15.61 -15.94 -2.13
CA LEU A 171 -15.99 -14.54 -2.24
C LEU A 171 -16.97 -14.18 -1.14
N VAL A 172 -17.06 -12.88 -0.84
CA VAL A 172 -18.18 -12.36 -0.05
C VAL A 172 -19.49 -12.57 -0.83
N ASP A 173 -20.54 -13.05 -0.18
CA ASP A 173 -21.80 -13.46 -0.83
C ASP A 173 -22.39 -12.39 -1.75
N ILE A 174 -22.33 -11.11 -1.36
CA ILE A 174 -22.86 -10.01 -2.17
C ILE A 174 -22.05 -9.83 -3.46
N VAL A 175 -20.74 -10.06 -3.39
CA VAL A 175 -19.81 -9.92 -4.52
C VAL A 175 -20.03 -11.08 -5.49
N ALA A 176 -20.16 -12.30 -4.97
CA ALA A 176 -20.45 -13.49 -5.76
C ALA A 176 -21.76 -13.33 -6.56
N LYS A 177 -22.85 -12.91 -5.90
CA LYS A 177 -24.15 -12.67 -6.56
C LYS A 177 -24.07 -11.60 -7.65
N GLU A 178 -23.30 -10.54 -7.43
CA GLU A 178 -23.13 -9.47 -8.42
C GLU A 178 -22.33 -9.95 -9.62
N ILE A 179 -21.29 -10.77 -9.43
CA ILE A 179 -20.54 -11.40 -10.52
C ILE A 179 -21.45 -12.30 -11.36
N GLU A 180 -22.32 -13.09 -10.73
CA GLU A 180 -23.30 -13.93 -11.44
C GLU A 180 -24.29 -13.11 -12.29
N SER A 181 -24.48 -11.83 -11.95
CA SER A 181 -25.36 -10.93 -12.70
C SER A 181 -24.69 -10.28 -13.93
N ILE A 182 -23.36 -10.35 -14.03
CA ILE A 182 -22.59 -9.79 -15.15
C ILE A 182 -22.81 -10.63 -16.40
N LYS A 183 -23.24 -9.98 -17.49
CA LYS A 183 -23.46 -10.63 -18.78
C LYS A 183 -22.27 -10.39 -19.71
N VAL A 184 -21.79 -11.47 -20.33
CA VAL A 184 -20.73 -11.36 -21.34
C VAL A 184 -21.19 -10.47 -22.50
N GLY A 185 -20.39 -9.46 -22.85
CA GLY A 185 -20.72 -8.46 -23.87
C GLY A 185 -21.47 -7.23 -23.34
N ASP A 186 -21.98 -7.27 -22.11
CA ASP A 186 -22.56 -6.09 -21.45
C ASP A 186 -21.48 -5.30 -20.70
N VAL A 187 -20.86 -4.36 -21.43
CA VAL A 187 -19.81 -3.48 -20.91
C VAL A 187 -20.33 -2.64 -19.73
N ALA A 188 -21.60 -2.26 -19.71
CA ALA A 188 -22.15 -1.43 -18.64
C ALA A 188 -22.18 -2.19 -17.31
N SER A 189 -22.59 -3.47 -17.33
CA SER A 189 -22.58 -4.34 -16.15
C SER A 189 -21.18 -4.49 -15.54
N VAL A 190 -20.15 -4.65 -16.39
CA VAL A 190 -18.75 -4.77 -15.95
C VAL A 190 -18.26 -3.46 -15.34
N ILE A 191 -18.54 -2.32 -15.97
CA ILE A 191 -18.15 -1.00 -15.45
C ILE A 191 -18.84 -0.74 -14.09
N MET A 192 -20.11 -1.11 -13.95
CA MET A 192 -20.83 -0.96 -12.69
C MET A 192 -20.23 -1.83 -11.59
N PHE A 193 -19.87 -3.07 -11.90
CA PHE A 193 -19.16 -3.95 -10.97
C PHE A 193 -17.84 -3.33 -10.51
N ILE A 194 -17.01 -2.86 -11.45
CA ILE A 194 -15.71 -2.25 -11.14
C ILE A 194 -15.85 -1.02 -10.24
N ARG A 195 -16.82 -0.15 -10.54
CA ARG A 195 -17.08 1.04 -9.71
C ARG A 195 -17.54 0.69 -8.30
N LYS A 196 -18.23 -0.44 -8.13
CA LYS A 196 -18.82 -0.86 -6.87
C LYS A 196 -17.85 -1.68 -6.01
N TYR A 197 -17.05 -2.55 -6.63
CA TYR A 197 -16.21 -3.53 -5.93
C TYR A 197 -14.73 -3.41 -6.22
N GLY A 198 -14.32 -2.55 -7.15
CA GLY A 198 -12.94 -2.39 -7.57
C GLY A 198 -12.56 -3.25 -8.78
N SER A 199 -11.34 -3.03 -9.24
CA SER A 199 -10.74 -3.67 -10.42
C SER A 199 -9.60 -4.61 -10.07
N HIS A 200 -8.93 -4.37 -8.94
CA HIS A 200 -7.74 -5.07 -8.47
C HIS A 200 -7.85 -5.25 -6.97
N TYR A 201 -7.13 -6.23 -6.41
CA TYR A 201 -6.94 -6.34 -4.97
C TYR A 201 -5.48 -6.09 -4.59
N ILE A 202 -5.28 -5.68 -3.34
CA ILE A 202 -3.95 -5.42 -2.80
C ILE A 202 -3.30 -6.77 -2.49
N HIS A 203 -2.38 -7.21 -3.35
CA HIS A 203 -1.62 -8.42 -3.11
C HIS A 203 -0.55 -8.22 -2.03
N SER A 204 0.19 -7.12 -2.12
CA SER A 204 1.20 -6.74 -1.14
C SER A 204 1.28 -5.22 -1.00
N TYR A 205 1.82 -4.77 0.12
CA TYR A 205 2.15 -3.37 0.32
C TYR A 205 3.35 -3.21 1.24
N MET A 206 4.00 -2.06 1.11
CA MET A 206 5.02 -1.59 2.04
C MET A 206 4.79 -0.10 2.31
N THR A 207 4.61 0.25 3.58
CA THR A 207 4.48 1.65 4.03
C THR A 207 5.73 2.10 4.77
N GLY A 208 5.92 3.41 4.81
CA GLY A 208 7.05 3.99 5.49
C GLY A 208 7.24 5.45 5.12
N ASN A 209 8.39 5.99 5.50
CA ASN A 209 8.80 7.32 5.09
C ASN A 209 9.80 7.18 3.95
N SER A 210 9.69 8.01 2.93
CA SER A 210 10.69 8.08 1.87
C SER A 210 11.06 9.53 1.60
N MET A 211 12.36 9.76 1.39
CA MET A 211 12.92 11.01 0.91
C MET A 211 13.40 10.80 -0.52
N TYR A 212 13.01 11.73 -1.40
CA TYR A 212 13.42 11.73 -2.79
C TYR A 212 14.16 13.03 -3.08
N GLN A 213 15.25 12.93 -3.83
CA GLN A 213 15.97 14.08 -4.37
C GLN A 213 16.21 13.81 -5.85
N VAL A 214 15.82 14.77 -6.70
CA VAL A 214 16.14 14.78 -8.12
C VAL A 214 17.18 15.87 -8.37
N ARG A 215 18.16 15.58 -9.23
CA ARG A 215 19.13 16.54 -9.76
C ARG A 215 19.34 16.36 -11.24
#